data_AF-A0A9N8S3G0-F1
#
_entry.id   AF-A0A9N8S3G0-F1
#
_cell.length_a   1.000
_cell.length_b   1.000
_cell.length_c   1.000
_cell.angle_alpha   90.00
_cell.angle_beta   90.00
_cell.angle_gamma   90.00
#
_symmetry.space_group_name_H-M   'P 1'
#
loop_
_entity.id
_entity.type
_entity.pdbx_description
1 polymer ?
#
loop_
_entity_poly.entity_id
_entity_poly.type
_entity_poly.pdbx_seq_one_letter_code
_entity_poly.pdbx_strand_id
1 'polypeptide(L)'
;MLLIKNVPFNNVVANGVATVNLPIGMSYNKIILALGGTFTKAMITNVNVKVNGKIIFQESGSRLDLINQYRGLTAAAGFLTLDFTEPRAKTMIEQYVGNINTAQSVSSLTVEVTIAGATSPTLDSYSELGPPAQLGVIAKHIPFTQAFASSGKIPMKLIDITNRGGIIKRVHFAHTGNLSQLEVKKNGIVIWDNVLAAVNSFWQGEYQKTSQANLYSYDPCADNNYANAVKTADATSLEFNPTFSAADTVTAVVEVLDVLGNM
;
A
#
# COMPACT_ATOMS: atom_id res chain seq x y z
N MET A 1 19.90 -10.35 6.24
CA MET A 1 18.98 -10.11 5.11
C MET A 1 19.47 -10.95 3.95
N LEU A 2 18.59 -11.72 3.31
CA LEU A 2 18.91 -12.57 2.16
C LEU A 2 18.09 -12.12 0.97
N LEU A 3 18.69 -12.01 -0.21
CA LEU A 3 17.96 -11.80 -1.46
C LEU A 3 17.95 -13.11 -2.24
N ILE A 4 16.77 -13.67 -2.47
CA ILE A 4 16.62 -14.98 -3.13
C ILE A 4 15.71 -14.87 -4.35
N LYS A 5 15.95 -15.70 -5.37
CA LYS A 5 14.99 -15.92 -6.44
C LYS A 5 13.87 -16.83 -5.93
N ASN A 6 12.62 -16.45 -6.18
CA ASN A 6 11.47 -17.26 -5.79
C ASN A 6 11.23 -18.41 -6.78
N VAL A 7 10.39 -19.35 -6.36
CA VAL A 7 9.79 -20.33 -7.28
C VAL A 7 9.00 -19.60 -8.39
N PRO A 8 8.94 -20.18 -9.62
CA PRO A 8 8.34 -19.49 -10.75
C PRO A 8 6.84 -19.26 -10.58
N PHE A 9 6.35 -18.18 -11.20
CA PHE A 9 4.92 -17.97 -11.35
C PHE A 9 4.31 -18.98 -12.33
N ASN A 10 3.13 -19.48 -12.01
CA ASN A 10 2.29 -20.23 -12.92
C ASN A 10 1.38 -19.29 -13.70
N ASN A 11 0.96 -19.69 -14.90
CA ASN A 11 -0.03 -18.98 -15.71
C ASN A 11 0.36 -17.52 -16.06
N VAL A 12 1.64 -17.28 -16.36
CA VAL A 12 2.12 -15.99 -16.89
C VAL A 12 1.77 -15.91 -18.38
N VAL A 13 0.54 -15.50 -18.67
CA VAL A 13 -0.01 -15.40 -20.03
C VAL A 13 -0.80 -14.12 -20.21
N ALA A 14 -1.05 -13.73 -21.47
CA ALA A 14 -1.88 -12.58 -21.80
C ALA A 14 -3.27 -12.69 -21.17
N ASN A 15 -3.74 -11.62 -20.52
CA ASN A 15 -5.05 -11.56 -19.85
C ASN A 15 -5.28 -12.63 -18.76
N GLY A 16 -4.21 -13.28 -18.29
CA GLY A 16 -4.26 -14.31 -17.26
C GLY A 16 -4.07 -13.76 -15.83
N VAL A 17 -4.32 -14.63 -14.85
CA VAL A 17 -3.92 -14.40 -13.46
C VAL A 17 -2.72 -15.29 -13.18
N ALA A 18 -1.54 -14.67 -13.08
CA ALA A 18 -0.32 -15.35 -12.72
C ALA A 18 -0.29 -15.56 -11.21
N THR A 19 0.08 -16.76 -10.75
CA THR A 19 0.08 -17.09 -9.31
C THR A 19 1.36 -17.79 -8.87
N VAL A 20 1.81 -17.49 -7.65
CA VAL A 20 2.94 -18.16 -7.01
C VAL A 20 2.63 -18.42 -5.54
N ASN A 21 2.95 -19.62 -5.07
CA ASN A 21 2.94 -19.96 -3.66
C ASN A 21 4.36 -19.89 -3.13
N LEU A 22 4.62 -18.94 -2.24
CA LEU A 22 5.94 -18.70 -1.69
C LEU A 22 6.20 -19.66 -0.51
N PRO A 23 7.42 -20.22 -0.38
CA PRO A 23 7.75 -21.10 0.73
C PRO A 23 7.58 -20.41 2.09
N ILE A 24 7.03 -21.14 3.05
CA ILE A 24 6.93 -20.70 4.45
C ILE A 24 8.21 -21.04 5.22
N GLY A 25 8.46 -20.33 6.32
CA GLY A 25 9.58 -20.58 7.24
C GLY A 25 10.49 -19.38 7.47
N MET A 26 10.48 -18.41 6.56
CA MET A 26 11.27 -17.17 6.67
C MET A 26 10.35 -15.94 6.76
N SER A 27 10.91 -14.79 7.11
CA SER A 27 10.17 -13.54 7.15
C SER A 27 10.34 -12.75 5.87
N TYR A 28 9.24 -12.41 5.20
CA TYR A 28 9.27 -11.65 3.95
C TYR A 28 9.23 -10.16 4.25
N ASN A 29 10.34 -9.48 3.97
CA ASN A 29 10.45 -8.02 4.04
C ASN A 29 9.89 -7.39 2.76
N LYS A 30 10.31 -7.92 1.61
CA LYS A 30 9.89 -7.43 0.29
C LYS A 30 9.73 -8.58 -0.69
N ILE A 31 8.87 -8.38 -1.67
CA ILE A 31 8.79 -9.20 -2.88
C ILE A 31 8.96 -8.27 -4.08
N ILE A 32 9.99 -8.50 -4.88
CA ILE A 32 10.32 -7.73 -6.07
C ILE A 32 9.86 -8.54 -7.28
N LEU A 33 8.93 -7.96 -8.05
CA LEU A 33 8.47 -8.51 -9.32
C LEU A 33 9.39 -7.99 -10.42
N ALA A 34 9.98 -8.90 -11.19
CA ALA A 34 10.77 -8.60 -12.37
C ALA A 34 9.89 -8.84 -13.61
N LEU A 35 9.48 -7.75 -14.25
CA LEU A 35 8.62 -7.73 -15.41
C LEU A 35 9.47 -7.73 -16.68
N GLY A 36 9.04 -8.45 -17.71
CA GLY A 36 9.75 -8.47 -18.98
C GLY A 36 8.86 -8.83 -20.18
N GLY A 37 9.49 -8.99 -21.34
CA GLY A 37 8.78 -9.08 -22.61
C GLY A 37 8.02 -7.80 -22.87
N THR A 38 6.70 -7.90 -23.09
CA THR A 38 5.82 -6.72 -23.25
C THR A 38 5.15 -6.30 -21.95
N PHE A 39 5.43 -6.95 -20.82
CA PHE A 39 4.72 -6.72 -19.57
C PHE A 39 5.22 -5.48 -18.84
N THR A 40 4.31 -4.55 -18.54
CA THR A 40 4.62 -3.30 -17.85
C THR A 40 3.77 -3.14 -16.59
N LYS A 41 4.16 -2.22 -15.70
CA LYS A 41 3.41 -1.91 -14.46
C LYS A 41 1.95 -1.51 -14.72
N ALA A 42 1.68 -0.81 -15.81
CA ALA A 42 0.31 -0.39 -16.17
C ALA A 42 -0.59 -1.57 -16.60
N MET A 43 0.00 -2.69 -17.02
CA MET A 43 -0.71 -3.91 -17.41
C MET A 43 -1.04 -4.80 -16.21
N ILE A 44 -0.64 -4.41 -15.00
CA ILE A 44 -1.00 -5.07 -13.76
C ILE A 44 -2.26 -4.40 -13.20
N THR A 45 -3.42 -4.97 -13.51
CA THR A 45 -4.70 -4.42 -13.06
C THR A 45 -4.96 -4.72 -11.58
N ASN A 46 -4.41 -5.81 -11.06
CA ASN A 46 -4.51 -6.17 -9.65
C ASN A 46 -3.34 -7.07 -9.19
N VAL A 47 -2.79 -6.82 -8.02
CA VAL A 47 -1.86 -7.68 -7.27
C VAL A 47 -2.49 -7.98 -5.93
N ASN A 48 -2.64 -9.26 -5.60
CA ASN A 48 -3.06 -9.70 -4.28
C ASN A 48 -1.91 -10.43 -3.59
N VAL A 49 -1.58 -10.04 -2.37
CA VAL A 49 -0.81 -10.88 -1.45
C VAL A 49 -1.77 -11.49 -0.45
N LYS A 50 -1.80 -12.83 -0.40
CA LYS A 50 -2.69 -13.60 0.46
C LYS A 50 -1.90 -14.34 1.52
N VAL A 51 -2.32 -14.21 2.77
CA VAL A 51 -1.80 -15.00 3.90
C VAL A 51 -2.96 -15.85 4.42
N ASN A 52 -2.78 -17.17 4.44
CA ASN A 52 -3.83 -18.14 4.81
C ASN A 52 -5.14 -17.91 4.03
N GLY A 53 -5.02 -17.58 2.73
CA GLY A 53 -6.16 -17.29 1.84
C GLY A 53 -6.78 -15.90 1.96
N LYS A 54 -6.40 -15.09 2.96
CA LYS A 54 -6.91 -13.71 3.13
C LYS A 54 -6.03 -12.68 2.43
N ILE A 55 -6.62 -11.77 1.65
CA ILE A 55 -5.93 -10.69 0.91
C ILE A 55 -5.49 -9.55 1.84
N ILE A 56 -4.21 -9.50 2.19
CA ILE A 56 -3.67 -8.46 3.08
C ILE A 56 -3.18 -7.23 2.32
N PHE A 57 -2.83 -7.41 1.05
CA PHE A 57 -2.26 -6.36 0.21
C PHE A 57 -2.93 -6.44 -1.15
N GLN A 58 -3.62 -5.37 -1.54
CA GLN A 58 -4.29 -5.28 -2.82
C GLN A 58 -3.93 -3.99 -3.53
N GLU A 59 -3.35 -4.08 -4.73
CA GLU A 59 -2.95 -2.91 -5.51
C GLU A 59 -3.01 -3.08 -7.03
N SER A 60 -3.04 -1.97 -7.76
CA SER A 60 -2.67 -1.96 -9.19
C SER A 60 -1.20 -1.64 -9.35
N GLY A 61 -0.55 -2.09 -10.44
CA GLY A 61 0.89 -1.90 -10.59
C GLY A 61 1.32 -0.44 -10.72
N SER A 62 0.56 0.37 -11.45
CA SER A 62 0.82 1.81 -11.59
C SER A 62 0.65 2.55 -10.27
N ARG A 63 -0.44 2.29 -9.53
CA ARG A 63 -0.67 2.95 -8.23
C ARG A 63 0.37 2.57 -7.19
N LEU A 64 0.74 1.28 -7.10
CA LEU A 64 1.79 0.85 -6.18
C LEU A 64 3.15 1.48 -6.52
N ASP A 65 3.46 1.66 -7.79
CA ASP A 65 4.70 2.33 -8.21
C ASP A 65 4.75 3.80 -7.76
N LEU A 66 3.63 4.51 -7.83
CA LEU A 66 3.52 5.87 -7.29
C LEU A 66 3.69 5.86 -5.76
N ILE A 67 3.04 4.94 -5.05
CA ILE A 67 3.15 4.82 -3.59
C ILE A 67 4.59 4.49 -3.17
N ASN A 68 5.27 3.59 -3.89
CA ASN A 68 6.67 3.26 -3.64
C ASN A 68 7.59 4.47 -3.86
N GLN A 69 7.41 5.19 -4.96
CA GLN A 69 8.18 6.42 -5.24
C GLN A 69 7.93 7.51 -4.20
N TYR A 70 6.68 7.65 -3.74
CA TYR A 70 6.34 8.54 -2.63
C TYR A 70 7.16 8.23 -1.38
N ARG A 71 7.27 6.94 -1.04
CA ARG A 71 8.08 6.45 0.09
C ARG A 71 9.59 6.53 -0.16
N GLY A 72 10.01 6.94 -1.36
CA GLY A 72 11.40 7.08 -1.79
C GLY A 72 12.05 5.77 -2.23
N LEU A 73 11.28 4.76 -2.61
CA LEU A 73 11.82 3.56 -3.27
C LEU A 73 12.15 3.87 -4.74
N THR A 74 13.15 3.17 -5.27
CA THR A 74 13.59 3.32 -6.65
C THR A 74 12.50 2.94 -7.65
N ALA A 75 12.32 3.75 -8.69
CA ALA A 75 11.49 3.44 -9.84
C ALA A 75 12.31 2.85 -10.99
N ALA A 76 11.86 1.72 -11.52
CA ALA A 76 12.39 1.15 -12.76
C ALA A 76 11.24 0.52 -13.56
N ALA A 77 11.25 0.63 -14.90
CA ALA A 77 10.12 0.19 -15.72
C ALA A 77 9.86 -1.33 -15.62
N GLY A 78 10.93 -2.13 -15.54
CA GLY A 78 10.87 -3.59 -15.46
C GLY A 78 10.76 -4.15 -14.04
N PHE A 79 10.56 -3.32 -13.01
CA PHE A 79 10.48 -3.79 -11.63
C PHE A 79 9.33 -3.16 -10.87
N LEU A 80 8.69 -3.94 -10.00
CA LEU A 80 7.68 -3.47 -9.06
C LEU A 80 7.89 -4.16 -7.71
N THR A 81 7.93 -3.38 -6.63
CA THR A 81 8.21 -3.89 -5.29
C THR A 81 6.95 -3.92 -4.43
N LEU A 82 6.65 -5.06 -3.84
CA LEU A 82 5.72 -5.22 -2.73
C LEU A 82 6.54 -5.10 -1.44
N ASP A 83 6.53 -3.92 -0.81
CA ASP A 83 7.34 -3.64 0.38
C ASP A 83 6.49 -3.65 1.65
N PHE A 84 6.77 -4.60 2.54
CA PHE A 84 6.10 -4.77 3.83
C PHE A 84 6.87 -4.10 4.98
N THR A 85 8.06 -3.57 4.70
CA THR A 85 8.92 -2.86 5.67
C THR A 85 8.67 -1.37 5.64
N GLU A 86 9.32 -0.63 6.55
CA GLU A 86 9.46 0.81 6.48
C GLU A 86 10.96 1.17 6.46
N PRO A 87 11.62 1.16 5.29
CA PRO A 87 13.09 1.15 5.18
C PRO A 87 13.76 2.42 5.71
N ARG A 88 13.01 3.49 5.92
CA ARG A 88 13.48 4.78 6.45
C ARG A 88 13.06 5.02 7.90
N ALA A 89 12.47 4.03 8.58
CA ALA A 89 12.09 4.16 9.98
C ALA A 89 13.29 4.50 10.88
N LYS A 90 13.04 5.24 11.96
CA LYS A 90 14.10 5.68 12.89
C LYS A 90 14.66 4.52 13.73
N THR A 91 13.88 3.47 13.93
CA THR A 91 14.30 2.29 14.68
C THR A 91 14.17 1.01 13.87
N MET A 92 15.02 0.03 14.18
CA MET A 92 14.96 -1.29 13.56
C MET A 92 13.62 -2.00 13.81
N ILE A 93 13.02 -1.80 14.99
CA ILE A 93 11.73 -2.41 15.32
C ILE A 93 10.64 -1.88 14.40
N GLU A 94 10.56 -0.56 14.23
CA GLU A 94 9.60 0.06 13.31
C GLU A 94 9.85 -0.32 11.85
N GLN A 95 11.12 -0.46 11.44
CA GLN A 95 11.47 -0.84 10.08
C GLN A 95 10.85 -2.18 9.67
N TYR A 96 10.83 -3.17 10.56
CA TYR A 96 10.36 -4.52 10.23
C TYR A 96 9.00 -4.87 10.82
N VAL A 97 8.31 -3.92 11.47
CA VAL A 97 7.04 -4.20 12.19
C VAL A 97 5.93 -4.79 11.32
N GLY A 98 5.93 -4.49 10.03
CA GLY A 98 4.90 -4.91 9.08
C GLY A 98 5.26 -6.13 8.23
N ASN A 99 6.43 -6.72 8.43
CA ASN A 99 6.89 -7.83 7.61
C ASN A 99 6.01 -9.08 7.74
N ILE A 100 6.01 -9.94 6.73
CA ILE A 100 5.21 -11.18 6.75
C ILE A 100 6.07 -12.30 7.31
N ASN A 101 5.97 -12.49 8.62
CA ASN A 101 6.65 -13.57 9.35
C ASN A 101 5.88 -14.89 9.18
N THR A 102 6.52 -15.92 8.61
CA THR A 102 5.83 -17.17 8.22
C THR A 102 6.28 -18.43 8.96
N ALA A 103 7.14 -18.31 9.99
CA ALA A 103 7.67 -19.50 10.68
C ALA A 103 6.62 -20.19 11.56
N GLN A 104 5.60 -19.46 12.03
CA GLN A 104 4.49 -19.98 12.83
C GLN A 104 3.19 -19.25 12.47
N SER A 105 2.06 -19.95 12.59
CA SER A 105 0.70 -19.43 12.35
C SER A 105 0.41 -19.01 10.89
N VAL A 106 1.26 -19.42 9.94
CA VAL A 106 1.05 -19.26 8.50
C VAL A 106 1.09 -20.62 7.82
N SER A 107 0.01 -20.99 7.16
CA SER A 107 -0.13 -22.19 6.34
C SER A 107 0.14 -21.90 4.86
N SER A 108 -0.10 -20.68 4.39
CA SER A 108 0.17 -20.29 3.01
C SER A 108 0.49 -18.80 2.85
N LEU A 109 1.41 -18.51 1.93
CA LEU A 109 1.68 -17.18 1.41
C LEU A 109 1.61 -17.24 -0.13
N THR A 110 0.63 -16.55 -0.71
CA THR A 110 0.37 -16.59 -2.16
C THR A 110 0.41 -15.18 -2.73
N VAL A 111 1.04 -15.01 -3.88
CA VAL A 111 0.97 -13.77 -4.66
C VAL A 111 0.23 -14.05 -5.96
N GLU A 112 -0.75 -13.22 -6.28
CA GLU A 112 -1.51 -13.26 -7.53
C GLU A 112 -1.33 -11.94 -8.27
N VAL A 113 -1.04 -12.01 -9.57
CA VAL A 113 -0.87 -10.85 -10.45
C VAL A 113 -1.84 -11.00 -11.62
N THR A 114 -2.82 -10.12 -11.71
CA THR A 114 -3.75 -10.05 -12.85
C THR A 114 -3.12 -9.22 -13.95
N ILE A 115 -2.92 -9.86 -15.10
CA ILE A 115 -2.27 -9.28 -16.28
C ILE A 115 -3.37 -8.85 -17.26
N ALA A 116 -3.27 -7.67 -17.85
CA ALA A 116 -4.14 -7.24 -18.94
C ALA A 116 -3.35 -6.44 -19.99
N GLY A 117 -3.56 -6.74 -21.27
CA GLY A 117 -2.96 -5.99 -22.39
C GLY A 117 -1.51 -6.32 -22.77
N ALA A 118 -0.84 -7.22 -22.05
CA ALA A 118 0.47 -7.76 -22.46
C ALA A 118 0.29 -8.89 -23.49
N THR A 119 1.05 -8.89 -24.58
CA THR A 119 0.98 -9.95 -25.62
C THR A 119 1.92 -11.12 -25.32
N SER A 120 3.10 -10.86 -24.77
CA SER A 120 4.07 -11.88 -24.38
C SER A 120 4.69 -11.52 -23.03
N PRO A 121 3.93 -11.64 -21.92
CA PRO A 121 4.44 -11.29 -20.61
C PRO A 121 5.46 -12.31 -20.10
N THR A 122 6.53 -11.82 -19.47
CA THR A 122 7.37 -12.64 -18.60
C THR A 122 7.35 -12.05 -17.20
N LEU A 123 7.32 -12.92 -16.17
CA LEU A 123 7.27 -12.51 -14.78
C LEU A 123 8.13 -13.46 -13.94
N ASP A 124 9.18 -12.90 -13.36
CA ASP A 124 9.97 -13.53 -12.30
C ASP A 124 9.76 -12.77 -10.99
N SER A 125 10.14 -13.36 -9.86
CA SER A 125 10.19 -12.62 -8.60
C SER A 125 11.35 -13.01 -7.69
N TYR A 126 11.72 -12.07 -6.84
CA TYR A 126 12.79 -12.19 -5.85
C TYR A 126 12.25 -11.73 -4.50
N SER A 127 12.69 -12.34 -3.42
CA SER A 127 12.29 -11.95 -2.06
C SER A 127 13.49 -11.48 -1.25
N GLU A 128 13.28 -10.39 -0.53
CA GLU A 128 14.17 -9.95 0.54
C GLU A 128 13.68 -10.61 1.84
N LEU A 129 14.47 -11.51 2.40
CA LEU A 129 14.13 -12.30 3.58
C LEU A 129 14.88 -11.85 4.83
N GLY A 130 14.14 -11.77 5.92
CA GLY A 130 14.63 -11.69 7.29
C GLY A 130 14.70 -13.06 7.98
N PRO A 131 15.25 -13.11 9.21
CA PRO A 131 15.28 -14.34 10.00
C PRO A 131 13.86 -14.86 10.29
N PRO A 132 13.67 -16.18 10.47
CA PRO A 132 12.38 -16.77 10.85
C PRO A 132 11.76 -16.12 12.09
N ALA A 133 10.48 -15.79 12.02
CA ALA A 133 9.70 -15.31 13.16
C ALA A 133 8.23 -15.76 13.08
N GLN A 134 7.53 -15.68 14.21
CA GLN A 134 6.08 -15.90 14.27
C GLN A 134 5.31 -14.74 13.62
N LEU A 135 4.18 -15.05 12.99
CA LEU A 135 3.27 -14.02 12.46
C LEU A 135 2.83 -13.06 13.57
N GLY A 136 3.14 -11.79 13.37
CA GLY A 136 2.73 -10.71 14.25
C GLY A 136 1.72 -9.79 13.56
N VAL A 137 1.85 -8.50 13.86
CA VAL A 137 1.23 -7.43 13.10
C VAL A 137 1.83 -7.43 11.68
N ILE A 138 1.01 -7.13 10.68
CA ILE A 138 1.41 -7.11 9.27
C ILE A 138 1.03 -5.77 8.63
N ALA A 139 1.83 -5.34 7.65
CA ALA A 139 1.46 -4.25 6.77
C ALA A 139 0.37 -4.71 5.79
N LYS A 140 -0.70 -3.94 5.71
CA LYS A 140 -1.81 -4.15 4.78
C LYS A 140 -1.98 -2.94 3.87
N HIS A 141 -2.35 -3.20 2.61
CA HIS A 141 -2.79 -2.19 1.65
C HIS A 141 -4.24 -2.49 1.29
N ILE A 142 -5.16 -1.61 1.70
CA ILE A 142 -6.59 -1.81 1.53
C ILE A 142 -7.14 -0.66 0.67
N PRO A 143 -7.47 -0.91 -0.61
CA PRO A 143 -7.98 0.11 -1.52
C PRO A 143 -9.50 0.28 -1.39
N PHE A 144 -9.97 1.52 -1.48
CA PHE A 144 -11.37 1.91 -1.57
C PHE A 144 -11.56 2.85 -2.75
N THR A 145 -12.46 2.52 -3.67
CA THR A 145 -12.71 3.36 -4.85
C THR A 145 -14.09 3.98 -4.79
N GLN A 146 -14.16 5.29 -5.00
CA GLN A 146 -15.41 6.05 -5.02
C GLN A 146 -15.36 7.09 -6.14
N ALA A 147 -16.47 7.23 -6.86
CA ALA A 147 -16.67 8.30 -7.83
C ALA A 147 -17.41 9.48 -7.17
N PHE A 148 -16.95 10.70 -7.45
CA PHE A 148 -17.52 11.95 -7.00
C PHE A 148 -18.02 12.72 -8.22
N ALA A 149 -19.33 12.98 -8.28
CA ALA A 149 -19.97 13.56 -9.46
C ALA A 149 -19.93 15.10 -9.52
N SER A 150 -19.38 15.76 -8.50
CA SER A 150 -19.37 17.22 -8.37
C SER A 150 -18.12 17.72 -7.67
N SER A 151 -17.85 19.01 -7.82
CA SER A 151 -16.90 19.75 -6.99
C SER A 151 -17.39 19.91 -5.55
N GLY A 152 -16.49 20.27 -4.64
CA GLY A 152 -16.77 20.57 -3.23
C GLY A 152 -16.18 19.56 -2.26
N LYS A 153 -16.40 19.80 -0.97
CA LYS A 153 -15.94 18.90 0.11
C LYS A 153 -16.95 17.77 0.30
N ILE A 154 -16.54 16.55 -0.01
CA ILE A 154 -17.43 15.38 0.02
C ILE A 154 -16.74 14.27 0.83
N PRO A 155 -17.36 13.73 1.89
CA PRO A 155 -16.74 12.68 2.69
C PRO A 155 -16.53 11.41 1.86
N MET A 156 -15.33 10.83 1.95
CA MET A 156 -15.00 9.52 1.40
C MET A 156 -15.07 8.48 2.51
N LYS A 157 -15.90 7.46 2.32
CA LYS A 157 -16.00 6.36 3.28
C LYS A 157 -14.93 5.32 2.95
N LEU A 158 -13.91 5.22 3.79
CA LEU A 158 -12.85 4.22 3.64
C LEU A 158 -13.26 2.92 4.32
N ILE A 159 -13.34 2.86 5.65
CA ILE A 159 -13.78 1.67 6.39
C ILE A 159 -13.94 2.03 7.87
N ASP A 160 -14.73 1.24 8.61
CA ASP A 160 -14.76 1.25 10.08
C ASP A 160 -13.59 0.42 10.65
N ILE A 161 -12.36 0.79 10.30
CA ILE A 161 -11.14 0.28 10.96
C ILE A 161 -11.08 0.72 12.43
N THR A 162 -11.84 1.77 12.74
CA THR A 162 -12.11 2.29 14.08
C THR A 162 -12.59 1.20 15.06
N ASN A 163 -13.42 0.27 14.62
CA ASN A 163 -13.88 -0.83 15.48
C ASN A 163 -12.93 -2.04 15.61
N ARG A 164 -11.75 -2.03 14.96
CA ARG A 164 -10.85 -3.20 14.89
C ARG A 164 -9.45 -2.95 15.47
N GLY A 165 -9.10 -1.70 15.76
CA GLY A 165 -7.86 -1.35 16.46
C GLY A 165 -6.59 -1.38 15.59
N GLY A 166 -6.72 -1.32 14.27
CA GLY A 166 -5.59 -1.16 13.36
C GLY A 166 -4.85 0.18 13.57
N ILE A 167 -3.61 0.26 13.11
CA ILE A 167 -2.79 1.47 13.18
C ILE A 167 -2.55 1.98 11.76
N ILE A 168 -3.20 3.09 11.40
CA ILE A 168 -3.06 3.69 10.08
C ILE A 168 -1.74 4.45 10.04
N LYS A 169 -0.82 3.97 9.20
CA LYS A 169 0.42 4.71 8.94
C LYS A 169 0.13 5.89 8.04
N ARG A 170 -0.54 5.63 6.90
CA ARG A 170 -0.72 6.55 5.78
C ARG A 170 -1.97 6.23 4.99
N VAL A 171 -2.53 7.22 4.29
CA VAL A 171 -3.61 7.03 3.31
C VAL A 171 -3.25 7.76 2.02
N HIS A 172 -3.27 7.05 0.89
CA HIS A 172 -2.96 7.60 -0.43
C HIS A 172 -4.21 7.72 -1.28
N PHE A 173 -4.61 8.95 -1.63
CA PHE A 173 -5.74 9.22 -2.49
C PHE A 173 -5.26 9.40 -3.93
N ALA A 174 -5.28 8.33 -4.72
CA ALA A 174 -5.02 8.39 -6.16
C ALA A 174 -6.28 8.92 -6.86
N HIS A 175 -6.14 9.98 -7.66
CA HIS A 175 -7.26 10.70 -8.27
C HIS A 175 -6.98 11.06 -9.74
N THR A 176 -7.86 11.79 -10.41
CA THR A 176 -7.72 12.16 -11.84
C THR A 176 -7.37 13.63 -12.07
N GLY A 177 -6.88 14.30 -11.03
CA GLY A 177 -6.40 15.69 -11.09
C GLY A 177 -7.25 16.72 -10.34
N ASN A 178 -8.41 16.34 -9.78
CA ASN A 178 -9.34 17.32 -9.21
C ASN A 178 -9.38 17.39 -7.67
N LEU A 179 -8.71 16.48 -6.94
CA LEU A 179 -8.55 16.59 -5.48
C LEU A 179 -7.59 17.75 -5.13
N SER A 180 -8.11 18.79 -4.47
CA SER A 180 -7.36 20.01 -4.17
C SER A 180 -6.91 20.15 -2.73
N GLN A 181 -7.64 19.56 -1.77
CA GLN A 181 -7.32 19.59 -0.35
C GLN A 181 -7.97 18.41 0.39
N LEU A 182 -7.48 18.14 1.60
CA LEU A 182 -8.01 17.12 2.48
C LEU A 182 -8.23 17.66 3.89
N GLU A 183 -9.36 17.31 4.49
CA GLU A 183 -9.59 17.41 5.93
C GLU A 183 -9.75 15.99 6.52
N VAL A 184 -9.12 15.73 7.67
CA VAL A 184 -9.27 14.46 8.40
C VAL A 184 -9.74 14.75 9.81
N LYS A 185 -10.75 14.03 10.26
CA LYS A 185 -11.27 14.12 11.63
C LYS A 185 -11.25 12.76 12.32
N LYS A 186 -10.94 12.77 13.61
CA LYS A 186 -11.09 11.61 14.50
C LYS A 186 -11.98 12.02 15.66
N ASN A 187 -13.08 11.30 15.88
CA ASN A 187 -14.06 11.60 16.92
C ASN A 187 -14.60 13.04 16.83
N GLY A 188 -14.80 13.54 15.61
CA GLY A 188 -15.21 14.92 15.33
C GLY A 188 -14.11 15.99 15.49
N ILE A 189 -12.94 15.65 16.02
CA ILE A 189 -11.80 16.55 16.17
C ILE A 189 -11.00 16.57 14.88
N VAL A 190 -10.70 17.76 14.37
CA VAL A 190 -9.84 17.94 13.20
C VAL A 190 -8.40 17.60 13.57
N ILE A 191 -7.82 16.61 12.88
CA ILE A 191 -6.40 16.20 13.02
C ILE A 191 -5.58 16.56 11.77
N TRP A 192 -6.25 17.03 10.72
CA TRP A 192 -5.67 17.49 9.48
C TRP A 192 -6.66 18.47 8.85
N ASP A 193 -6.34 19.77 8.81
CA ASP A 193 -7.33 20.82 8.55
C ASP A 193 -7.24 21.38 7.13
N ASN A 194 -8.12 20.89 6.24
CA ASN A 194 -8.29 21.37 4.87
C ASN A 194 -6.96 21.69 4.15
N VAL A 195 -5.94 20.85 4.33
CA VAL A 195 -4.59 21.12 3.83
C VAL A 195 -4.60 21.00 2.32
N LEU A 196 -4.18 22.07 1.65
CA LEU A 196 -4.05 22.13 0.19
C LEU A 196 -3.00 21.15 -0.31
N ALA A 197 -3.22 20.56 -1.48
CA ALA A 197 -2.29 19.63 -2.12
C ALA A 197 -0.87 20.24 -2.25
N ALA A 198 -0.77 21.51 -2.65
CA ALA A 198 0.53 22.19 -2.79
C ALA A 198 1.28 22.35 -1.46
N VAL A 199 0.57 22.68 -0.37
CA VAL A 199 1.16 22.81 0.97
C VAL A 199 1.60 21.44 1.48
N ASN A 200 0.74 20.44 1.32
CA ASN A 200 1.04 19.06 1.70
C ASN A 200 2.29 18.54 0.96
N SER A 201 2.39 18.79 -0.35
CA SER A 201 3.54 18.40 -1.16
C SER A 201 4.84 19.07 -0.73
N PHE A 202 4.78 20.36 -0.39
CA PHE A 202 5.94 21.08 0.14
C PHE A 202 6.40 20.48 1.47
N TRP A 203 5.49 20.32 2.43
CA TRP A 203 5.78 19.78 3.77
C TRP A 203 6.33 18.34 3.71
N GLN A 204 5.77 17.50 2.84
CA GLN A 204 6.28 16.14 2.62
C GLN A 204 7.70 16.12 2.03
N GLY A 205 8.02 17.09 1.17
CA GLY A 205 9.36 17.28 0.63
C GLY A 205 10.41 17.58 1.71
N GLU A 206 10.05 18.29 2.77
CA GLU A 206 10.93 18.56 3.93
C GLU A 206 11.36 17.27 4.63
N TYR A 207 10.54 16.21 4.55
CA TYR A 207 10.83 14.88 5.10
C TYR A 207 11.27 13.85 4.05
N GLN A 208 11.79 14.31 2.91
CA GLN A 208 12.36 13.47 1.86
C GLN A 208 11.36 12.48 1.25
N LYS A 209 10.06 12.81 1.27
CA LYS A 209 9.04 12.13 0.49
C LYS A 209 8.97 12.73 -0.91
N THR A 210 8.63 11.91 -1.90
CA THR A 210 8.53 12.37 -3.29
C THR A 210 7.07 12.52 -3.69
N SER A 211 6.54 13.73 -3.66
CA SER A 211 5.16 13.98 -4.14
C SER A 211 4.95 13.43 -5.55
N GLN A 212 3.83 12.75 -5.77
CA GLN A 212 3.48 12.15 -7.06
C GLN A 212 2.31 12.88 -7.69
N ALA A 213 2.33 12.99 -9.02
CA ALA A 213 1.19 13.53 -9.76
C ALA A 213 -0.07 12.69 -9.46
N ASN A 214 -1.18 13.37 -9.22
CA ASN A 214 -2.48 12.75 -8.97
C ASN A 214 -2.53 11.79 -7.76
N LEU A 215 -1.65 12.01 -6.77
CA LEU A 215 -1.63 11.25 -5.52
C LEU A 215 -1.55 12.22 -4.33
N TYR A 216 -2.67 12.43 -3.64
CA TYR A 216 -2.66 13.14 -2.38
C TYR A 216 -2.36 12.14 -1.25
N SER A 217 -1.23 12.26 -0.58
CA SER A 217 -0.88 11.41 0.57
C SER A 217 -1.23 12.11 1.89
N TYR A 218 -2.05 11.50 2.73
CA TYR A 218 -2.11 11.83 4.15
C TYR A 218 -1.10 10.95 4.88
N ASP A 219 -0.06 11.58 5.44
CA ASP A 219 1.06 10.89 6.05
C ASP A 219 1.42 11.52 7.41
N PRO A 220 0.75 11.12 8.50
CA PRO A 220 1.11 11.54 9.85
C PRO A 220 2.51 11.05 10.28
N CYS A 221 3.09 10.09 9.55
CA CYS A 221 4.42 9.53 9.76
C CYS A 221 5.45 10.08 8.76
N ALA A 222 5.23 11.27 8.18
CA ALA A 222 6.11 11.81 7.14
C ALA A 222 7.57 11.89 7.59
N ASP A 223 7.82 12.20 8.86
CA ASP A 223 9.14 12.24 9.49
C ASP A 223 9.77 10.86 9.76
N ASN A 224 9.15 9.78 9.28
CA ASN A 224 9.49 8.38 9.52
C ASN A 224 9.42 7.95 10.99
N ASN A 225 8.67 8.67 11.82
CA ASN A 225 8.32 8.25 13.18
C ASN A 225 6.93 7.60 13.20
N TYR A 226 6.89 6.29 13.44
CA TYR A 226 5.64 5.54 13.37
C TYR A 226 4.83 5.62 14.66
N ALA A 227 5.36 6.25 15.72
CA ALA A 227 4.58 6.63 16.89
C ALA A 227 3.47 7.64 16.58
N ASN A 228 3.62 8.42 15.50
CA ASN A 228 2.63 9.41 15.04
C ASN A 228 1.46 8.78 14.28
N ALA A 229 1.53 7.47 13.96
CA ALA A 229 0.48 6.78 13.22
C ALA A 229 -0.88 6.87 13.94
N VAL A 230 -1.95 6.94 13.15
CA VAL A 230 -3.30 7.09 13.69
C VAL A 230 -3.77 5.75 14.24
N LYS A 231 -3.79 5.66 15.57
CA LYS A 231 -4.41 4.55 16.30
C LYS A 231 -5.93 4.65 16.15
N THR A 232 -6.56 3.53 15.82
CA THR A 232 -8.00 3.49 15.56
C THR A 232 -8.81 2.87 16.72
N ALA A 233 -8.16 2.20 17.67
CA ALA A 233 -8.83 1.51 18.78
C ALA A 233 -9.66 2.42 19.71
N ASP A 234 -9.32 3.71 19.76
CA ASP A 234 -9.98 4.76 20.54
C ASP A 234 -10.88 5.67 19.68
N ALA A 235 -11.05 5.32 18.40
CA ALA A 235 -11.87 6.08 17.48
C ALA A 235 -13.31 5.52 17.44
N THR A 236 -14.28 6.38 17.69
CA THR A 236 -15.71 6.18 17.39
C THR A 236 -16.04 6.61 15.96
N SER A 237 -15.32 7.62 15.44
CA SER A 237 -15.39 8.03 14.05
C SER A 237 -14.01 8.39 13.51
N LEU A 238 -13.79 8.08 12.23
CA LEU A 238 -12.65 8.56 11.45
C LEU A 238 -13.16 8.97 10.07
N GLU A 239 -13.02 10.26 9.76
CA GLU A 239 -13.60 10.88 8.58
C GLU A 239 -12.49 11.43 7.68
N PHE A 240 -12.58 11.13 6.39
CA PHE A 240 -11.71 11.69 5.36
C PHE A 240 -12.58 12.52 4.42
N ASN A 241 -12.33 13.83 4.40
CA ASN A 241 -13.15 14.82 3.73
C ASN A 241 -12.33 15.51 2.63
N PRO A 242 -12.07 14.82 1.50
CA PRO A 242 -11.43 15.44 0.35
C PRO A 242 -12.32 16.54 -0.24
N THR A 243 -11.69 17.57 -0.79
CA THR A 243 -12.37 18.60 -1.57
C THR A 243 -11.91 18.52 -3.02
N PHE A 244 -12.88 18.60 -3.93
CA PHE A 244 -12.65 18.48 -5.36
C PHE A 244 -12.95 19.79 -6.10
N SER A 245 -12.17 20.09 -7.14
CA SER A 245 -12.42 21.21 -8.06
C SER A 245 -13.44 20.87 -9.16
N ALA A 246 -13.67 19.59 -9.43
CA ALA A 246 -14.63 19.06 -10.40
C ALA A 246 -14.95 17.59 -10.06
N ALA A 247 -15.74 16.91 -10.89
CA ALA A 247 -15.97 15.47 -10.75
C ALA A 247 -14.65 14.68 -10.81
N ASP A 248 -14.51 13.65 -10.00
CA ASP A 248 -13.28 12.85 -9.90
C ASP A 248 -13.60 11.40 -9.53
N THR A 249 -12.70 10.46 -9.84
CA THR A 249 -12.74 9.09 -9.31
C THR A 249 -11.48 8.88 -8.49
N VAL A 250 -11.68 8.55 -7.22
CA VAL A 250 -10.59 8.38 -6.26
C VAL A 250 -10.48 6.94 -5.82
N THR A 251 -9.27 6.38 -5.88
CA THR A 251 -8.92 5.18 -5.13
C THR A 251 -8.04 5.58 -3.96
N ALA A 252 -8.59 5.48 -2.75
CA ALA A 252 -7.86 5.67 -1.51
C ALA A 252 -7.28 4.35 -1.03
N VAL A 253 -5.96 4.29 -0.85
CA VAL A 253 -5.25 3.12 -0.31
C VAL A 253 -4.89 3.42 1.13
N VAL A 254 -5.43 2.62 2.05
CA VAL A 254 -5.09 2.70 3.46
C VAL A 254 -3.91 1.77 3.72
N GLU A 255 -2.78 2.34 4.14
CA GLU A 255 -1.64 1.59 4.65
C GLU A 255 -1.75 1.45 6.17
N VAL A 256 -2.05 0.24 6.61
CA VAL A 256 -2.38 -0.06 8.01
C VAL A 256 -1.53 -1.20 8.54
N LEU A 257 -1.12 -1.09 9.79
CA LEU A 257 -0.55 -2.18 10.59
C LEU A 257 -1.68 -2.82 11.39
N ASP A 258 -1.89 -4.11 11.20
CA ASP A 258 -2.99 -4.83 11.85
C ASP A 258 -2.71 -6.34 11.92
N VAL A 259 -3.46 -7.06 12.75
CA VAL A 259 -3.37 -8.53 12.83
C VAL A 259 -4.12 -9.20 11.69
N LEU A 260 -3.71 -10.40 11.28
CA LEU A 260 -4.38 -11.15 10.20
C LEU A 260 -5.86 -11.47 10.50
N GLY A 261 -6.22 -11.58 11.78
CA GLY A 261 -7.59 -11.83 12.22
C GLY A 261 -8.59 -10.76 11.79
N ASN A 262 -8.17 -9.49 11.78
CA ASN A 262 -9.02 -8.31 11.69
C ASN A 262 -9.44 -7.91 10.26
N MET A 263 -9.49 -8.86 9.33
CA MET A 263 -9.91 -8.63 7.94
C MET A 263 -11.41 -8.65 7.72
#